data_AF-A0A661AKJ7-F1
#
_entry.id   AF-A0A661AKJ7-F1
#
_cell.length_a   1.000
_cell.length_b   1.000
_cell.length_c   1.000
_cell.angle_alpha   90.00
_cell.angle_beta   90.00
_cell.angle_gamma   90.00
#
_symmetry.space_group_name_H-M   'P 1'
#
loop_
_entity.id
_entity.type
_entity.pdbx_description
1 polymer ?
#
loop_
_entity_poly.entity_id
_entity_poly.type
_entity_poly.pdbx_seq_one_letter_code
_entity_poly.pdbx_strand_id
1 'polypeptide(L)' 'MNFEDKLKRLEEIVHLLEDEKTPLEEALKLFEEGNALFKELKAYLKKAEEKIEILIKDQMGSLTTDEDEEVP' A
#
# COMPACT_ATOMS: atom_id res chain seq x y z
N MET A 1 10.81 8.99 -4.67
CA MET A 1 11.05 7.65 -4.10
C MET A 1 9.91 6.76 -4.54
N ASN A 2 10.21 5.67 -5.25
CA ASN A 2 9.19 4.70 -5.70
C ASN A 2 8.79 3.77 -4.54
N PHE A 3 7.95 2.75 -4.80
CA PHE A 3 7.49 1.83 -3.76
C PHE A 3 8.65 1.01 -3.18
N GLU A 4 9.51 0.49 -4.05
CA GLU A 4 10.64 -0.37 -3.76
C GLU A 4 11.67 0.34 -2.90
N ASP A 5 11.97 1.61 -3.21
CA ASP A 5 12.87 2.46 -2.44
C ASP A 5 12.33 2.70 -1.02
N LYS A 6 11.02 2.94 -0.89
CA LYS A 6 10.37 3.16 0.42
C LYS A 6 10.33 1.90 1.26
N LEU A 7 10.09 0.75 0.62
CA LEU A 7 10.13 -0.55 1.28
C LEU A 7 11.54 -0.85 1.78
N LYS A 8 12.56 -0.64 0.93
CA LYS A 8 13.96 -0.80 1.31
C LYS A 8 14.34 0.10 2.49
N ARG A 9 13.91 1.37 2.47
CA ARG A 9 14.14 2.29 3.60
C ARG A 9 13.47 1.81 4.89
N LEU A 10 12.25 1.26 4.79
CA LEU A 10 11.56 0.70 5.95
C LEU A 10 12.30 -0.51 6.53
N GLU A 11 12.84 -1.38 5.68
CA GLU A 11 13.69 -2.51 6.10
C GLU A 11 14.98 -2.04 6.81
N GLU A 12 15.64 -1.02 6.26
CA GLU A 12 16.81 -0.38 6.90
C GLU A 12 16.47 0.20 8.28
N ILE A 13 15.32 0.85 8.41
CA ILE A 13 14.84 1.40 9.69
C ILE A 13 14.62 0.27 10.72
N VAL A 14 14.00 -0.83 10.31
CA VAL A 14 13.79 -1.99 11.21
C VAL A 14 15.14 -2.52 11.69
N HIS A 15 16.10 -2.71 10.79
CA HIS A 15 17.45 -3.14 11.18
C HIS A 15 18.14 -2.19 12.15
N LEU A 16 18.02 -0.88 11.94
CA LEU A 16 18.58 0.11 12.86
C LEU A 16 17.89 0.11 14.23
N LEU A 17 16.58 -0.13 14.28
CA LEU A 17 15.83 -0.22 15.53
C LEU A 17 16.14 -1.49 16.34
N GLU A 18 16.58 -2.56 15.67
CA GLU A 18 17.02 -3.80 16.31
C GLU A 18 18.47 -3.75 16.84
N ASP A 19 19.26 -2.78 16.39
CA ASP A 19 20.63 -2.59 16.88
C ASP A 19 20.64 -1.96 18.28
N GLU A 20 21.17 -2.68 19.26
CA GLU A 20 21.33 -2.24 20.65
C GLU A 20 22.19 -0.97 20.80
N LYS A 21 22.98 -0.61 19.77
CA LYS A 21 23.80 0.60 19.76
C LYS A 21 23.04 1.85 19.36
N THR A 22 21.81 1.73 18.86
CA THR A 22 21.01 2.86 18.42
C THR A 22 20.59 3.71 19.61
N PRO A 23 21.00 4.99 19.69
CA PRO A 23 20.60 5.88 20.78
C PRO A 23 19.08 6.06 20.82
N LEU A 24 18.51 6.21 22.01
CA LEU A 24 17.04 6.35 22.19
C LEU A 24 16.44 7.49 21.35
N GLU A 25 17.09 8.65 21.30
CA GLU A 25 16.62 9.79 20.50
C GLU A 25 16.58 9.48 19.00
N GLU A 26 17.52 8.66 18.52
CA GLU A 26 17.58 8.23 17.12
C GLU A 26 16.53 7.15 16.85
N ALA A 27 16.35 6.20 17.78
CA ALA A 27 15.30 5.20 17.70
C ALA A 27 13.90 5.84 17.62
N LEU A 28 13.64 6.92 18.36
CA LEU A 28 12.37 7.65 18.28
C LEU A 28 12.14 8.26 16.89
N LYS A 29 13.17 8.89 16.30
CA LYS A 29 13.08 9.45 14.94
C LYS A 29 12.87 8.37 13.89
N LEU A 30 13.63 7.27 13.99
CA LEU A 30 13.50 6.11 13.10
C LEU A 30 12.10 5.49 13.19
N PHE A 31 11.54 5.39 14.39
CA PHE A 31 10.17 4.89 14.58
C PHE A 31 9.12 5.79 13.92
N GLU A 32 9.24 7.12 14.08
CA GLU A 32 8.35 8.08 13.43
C GLU A 32 8.44 7.99 11.90
N GLU A 33 9.65 7.92 11.35
CA GLU A 33 9.90 7.74 9.92
C GLU A 33 9.31 6.42 9.42
N GLY A 34 9.58 5.32 10.11
CA GLY A 34 9.09 3.99 9.75
C GLY A 34 7.56 3.92 9.74
N ASN A 35 6.89 4.55 10.72
CA ASN A 35 5.43 4.61 10.76
C ASN A 35 4.85 5.44 9.62
N ALA A 36 5.51 6.53 9.22
CA ALA A 36 5.11 7.32 8.06
C ALA A 36 5.23 6.49 6.77
N LEU A 37 6.38 5.84 6.55
CA LEU A 37 6.62 4.97 5.40
C LEU A 37 5.62 3.81 5.33
N PHE A 38 5.34 3.17 6.46
CA PHE A 38 4.35 2.09 6.54
C PHE A 38 2.96 2.55 6.07
N LYS A 39 2.51 3.72 6.53
CA LYS A 39 1.22 4.28 6.11
C LYS A 39 1.19 4.57 4.61
N GLU A 40 2.28 5.11 4.06
CA GLU A 40 2.38 5.39 2.62
C GLU A 40 2.36 4.11 1.77
N LEU A 41 3.15 3.09 2.16
CA LEU A 41 3.20 1.80 1.49
C LEU A 41 1.83 1.12 1.50
N LYS A 42 1.15 1.13 2.65
CA LYS A 42 -0.21 0.59 2.78
C LYS A 42 -1.20 1.31 1.87
N ALA A 43 -1.13 2.64 1.79
CA ALA A 43 -1.98 3.41 0.90
C ALA A 43 -1.69 3.12 -0.58
N TYR A 44 -0.42 2.88 -0.93
CA TYR A 44 -0.03 2.49 -2.28
C TYR A 44 -0.64 1.14 -2.69
N LEU A 45 -0.53 0.13 -1.81
CA LEU A 45 -1.11 -1.20 -2.04
C LEU A 45 -2.63 -1.13 -2.17
N LYS A 46 -3.32 -0.39 -1.29
CA LYS A 46 -4.78 -0.19 -1.37
C LYS A 46 -5.22 0.38 -2.70
N LYS A 47 -4.50 1.39 -3.23
CA LYS A 47 -4.80 1.98 -4.54
C LYS A 47 -4.56 0.99 -5.68
N ALA A 48 -3.53 0.13 -5.57
CA ALA A 48 -3.27 -0.91 -6.55
C ALA A 48 -4.39 -1.96 -6.56
N GLU A 49 -4.84 -2.40 -5.38
CA GLU A 49 -5.98 -3.31 -5.21
C GLU A 49 -7.27 -2.72 -5.80
N GLU A 50 -7.61 -1.47 -5.47
CA GLU A 50 -8.79 -0.77 -6.02
C GLU A 50 -8.75 -0.70 -7.54
N LYS A 51 -7.57 -0.43 -8.13
CA LYS A 51 -7.41 -0.39 -9.58
C LYS A 51 -7.59 -1.76 -10.21
N ILE A 52 -7.10 -2.83 -9.58
CA ILE A 52 -7.30 -4.20 -10.05
C ILE A 52 -8.79 -4.57 -9.98
N GLU A 53 -9.48 -4.24 -8.88
CA GLU A 53 -10.92 -4.49 -8.76
C GLU A 53 -11.72 -3.79 -9.85
N ILE A 54 -11.41 -2.53 -10.17
CA ILE A 54 -12.06 -1.80 -11.27
C ILE A 54 -11.81 -2.50 -12.60
N LEU A 55 -10.56 -2.87 -12.90
CA LEU A 55 -10.23 -3.56 -14.16
C LEU A 55 -10.93 -4.91 -14.30
N ILE A 56 -11.08 -5.66 -13.20
CA ILE A 56 -11.83 -6.91 -13.17
C ILE A 56 -13.32 -6.64 -13.38
N LYS A 57 -13.90 -5.65 -12.68
CA LYS A 57 -15.30 -5.24 -12.86
C LYS A 57 -15.58 -4.73 -14.27
N ASP A 58 -14.65 -4.02 -14.91
CA ASP A 58 -14.80 -3.56 -16.30
C ASP A 58 -14.73 -4.74 -17.29
N GLN A 59 -13.84 -5.71 -17.07
CA GLN A 59 -13.81 -6.94 -17.88
C GLN A 59 -15.05 -7.81 -17.69
N MET A 60 -15.62 -7.83 -16.48
CA MET A 60 -16.79 -8.67 -16.14
C MET A 60 -18.11 -7.94 -16.42
N GLY A 61 -18.13 -6.61 -16.38
CA GLY A 61 -19.25 -5.73 -16.71
C GLY A 61 -19.46 -5.52 -18.21
N SER A 62 -18.51 -5.95 -19.05
CA SER A 62 -18.74 -6.11 -20.50
C SER A 62 -19.60 -7.34 -20.84
N LEU A 63 -20.06 -8.12 -19.84
CA LEU A 63 -20.94 -9.29 -20.02
C LEU A 63 -22.36 -9.12 -19.47
N THR A 64 -22.75 -7.93 -19.04
CA THR A 64 -24.16 -7.59 -18.86
C THR A 64 -24.46 -6.41 -19.77
N THR A 65 -24.65 -6.73 -21.06
CA THR A 65 -25.47 -5.90 -21.93
C THR A 65 -26.83 -5.72 -21.27
N ASP A 66 -27.27 -4.47 -21.31
CA ASP A 66 -28.62 -4.03 -21.07
C ASP A 66 -29.63 -4.99 -21.71
N GLU A 67 -30.32 -5.79 -20.89
CA GLU A 67 -31.66 -6.26 -21.19
C GLU A 67 -32.49 -6.10 -19.90
N ASP A 68 -32.80 -4.84 -19.62
CA ASP A 68 -34.14 -4.47 -19.19
C ASP A 68 -35.15 -5.02 -20.23
N GLU A 69 -35.42 -6.33 -20.24
CA GLU A 69 -36.68 -6.83 -20.76
C GLU A 69 -37.68 -6.81 -19.61
N GLU A 70 -38.48 -5.73 -19.57
CA GLU A 70 -39.85 -5.81 -19.09
C GLU A 70 -40.50 -7.06 -19.69
N VAL A 71 -40.78 -8.05 -18.84
CA VAL A 71 -41.73 -9.10 -19.19
C VAL A 71 -43.03 -8.79 -18.42
N PRO A 72 -44.16 -8.65 -19.12
CA PRO A 72 -45.44 -8.18 -18.58
C PRO A 72 -46.09 -9.10 -17.53
#